data_AF-A0A1V5F3U8-F1
#
_entry.id   AF-A0A1V5F3U8-F1
#
_cell.length_a   1.000
_cell.length_b   1.000
_cell.length_c   1.000
_cell.angle_alpha   90.00
_cell.angle_beta   90.00
_cell.angle_gamma   90.00
#
_symmetry.space_group_name_H-M   'P 1'
#
loop_
_entity.id
_entity.type
_entity.pdbx_description
1 polymer ?
#
loop_
_entity_poly.entity_id
_entity_poly.type
_entity_poly.pdbx_seq_one_letter_code
_entity_poly.pdbx_strand_id
1 'polypeptide(L)' 'MKLHRRSKNNKKPVIRQILDLIPRSILRNSIQKYQSDKGCHKYKTYDQLVALSFGQLGKCYTLSDISC' A
#
# COMPACT_ATOMS: atom_id res chain seq x y z
N MET A 1 -7.02 -22.15 -14.37
CA MET A 1 -6.58 -20.81 -13.93
C MET A 1 -5.13 -20.61 -14.33
N LYS A 2 -4.84 -19.68 -15.25
CA LYS A 2 -3.46 -19.38 -15.66
C LYS A 2 -2.74 -18.72 -14.47
N LEU A 3 -1.94 -19.50 -13.75
CA LEU A 3 -0.95 -18.98 -12.81
C LEU A 3 -0.01 -18.09 -13.62
N HIS A 4 -0.17 -16.78 -13.49
CA HIS A 4 0.80 -15.82 -13.97
C HIS A 4 2.15 -16.22 -13.36
N ARG A 5 3.06 -16.74 -14.19
CA ARG A 5 4.46 -16.93 -13.80
C ARG A 5 4.97 -15.57 -13.31
N ARG A 6 5.07 -15.37 -11.99
CA ARG A 6 5.69 -14.19 -11.39
C ARG A 6 7.20 -14.29 -11.57
N SER A 7 7.65 -14.15 -12.81
CA SER A 7 9.03 -13.84 -13.14
C SER A 7 9.13 -12.33 -13.33
N LYS A 8 9.53 -11.63 -12.26
CA LYS A 8 10.34 -10.42 -12.39
C LYS A 8 10.93 -10.11 -11.03
N ASN A 9 12.24 -10.30 -10.94
CA ASN A 9 13.08 -9.81 -9.87
C ASN A 9 12.88 -8.29 -9.73
N ASN A 10 11.92 -7.89 -8.91
CA ASN A 10 11.62 -6.49 -8.67
C ASN A 10 12.48 -6.11 -7.48
N LYS A 11 13.56 -5.35 -7.71
CA LYS A 11 14.45 -4.80 -6.66
C LYS A 11 13.73 -3.86 -5.66
N LYS A 12 12.41 -3.81 -5.70
CA LYS A 12 11.54 -2.99 -4.87
C LYS A 12 10.96 -3.85 -3.74
N PRO A 13 10.93 -3.33 -2.50
CA PRO A 13 10.39 -4.07 -1.36
C PRO A 13 8.91 -4.40 -1.60
N VAL A 14 8.44 -5.53 -1.04
CA VAL A 14 7.07 -6.05 -1.22
C VAL A 14 6.01 -4.98 -0.90
N ILE A 15 6.22 -4.22 0.17
CA ILE A 15 5.33 -3.10 0.54
C ILE A 15 5.18 -2.07 -0.59
N ARG A 16 6.26 -1.76 -1.31
CA ARG A 16 6.20 -0.80 -2.43
C ARG A 16 5.46 -1.37 -3.63
N GLN A 17 5.53 -2.69 -3.85
CA GLN A 17 4.74 -3.35 -4.89
C GLN A 17 3.25 -3.31 -4.57
N ILE A 18 2.88 -3.50 -3.30
CA ILE A 18 1.50 -3.41 -2.83
C ILE A 18 0.99 -1.97 -2.92
N LEU A 19 1.79 -0.99 -2.50
CA LEU A 19 1.43 0.42 -2.60
C LEU A 19 1.32 0.89 -4.06
N ASP A 20 2.16 0.38 -4.96
CA ASP A 20 2.10 0.67 -6.40
C ASP A 20 0.81 0.09 -7.05
N LEU A 21 0.18 -0.93 -6.45
CA LEU A 21 -1.11 -1.47 -6.91
C LEU A 21 -2.30 -0.57 -6.51
N ILE A 22 -2.16 0.27 -5.50
CA ILE A 22 -3.25 1.15 -5.03
C ILE A 22 -3.29 2.40 -5.92
N PRO A 23 -4.39 2.65 -6.66
CA PRO A 23 -4.51 3.83 -7.49
C PRO A 23 -4.52 5.11 -6.65
N ARG A 24 -3.66 6.07 -7.00
CA ARG A 24 -3.58 7.38 -6.32
C ARG A 24 -4.87 8.18 -6.39
N SER A 25 -5.68 7.96 -7.42
CA SER A 25 -6.99 8.62 -7.60
C SER A 25 -7.96 8.26 -6.46
N ILE A 26 -7.99 6.99 -6.05
CA ILE A 26 -8.84 6.52 -4.95
C ILE A 26 -8.42 7.20 -3.65
N LEU A 27 -7.11 7.21 -3.38
CA LEU A 27 -6.57 7.86 -2.18
C LEU A 27 -6.94 9.36 -2.16
N ARG A 28 -6.74 10.06 -3.28
CA ARG A 28 -7.07 11.50 -3.39
C ARG A 28 -8.56 11.77 -3.22
N ASN A 29 -9.42 10.93 -3.79
CA ASN A 29 -10.87 11.05 -3.63
C ASN A 29 -11.28 10.85 -2.16
N SER A 30 -10.69 9.87 -1.47
CA SER A 30 -10.94 9.64 -0.05
C SER A 30 -10.44 10.81 0.80
N ILE A 31 -9.23 11.33 0.55
CA ILE A 31 -8.69 12.50 1.25
C ILE A 31 -9.61 13.71 1.08
N GLN A 32 -10.13 13.95 -0.14
CA GLN A 32 -11.05 15.05 -0.40
C GLN A 32 -12.41 14.84 0.27
N LYS A 33 -12.94 13.61 0.25
CA LYS A 33 -14.24 13.28 0.86
C LYS A 33 -14.21 13.44 2.37
N TYR A 34 -13.16 12.96 3.02
CA TYR A 34 -13.04 12.94 4.48
C TYR A 34 -12.21 14.09 5.05
N GLN A 35 -11.68 14.96 4.20
CA GLN A 35 -10.83 16.10 4.56
C GLN A 35 -9.65 15.70 5.48
N SER A 36 -9.13 14.48 5.30
CA SER A 36 -8.17 13.85 6.23
C SER A 36 -6.82 14.60 6.32
N ASP A 37 -6.43 15.32 5.28
CA ASP A 37 -5.20 16.13 5.27
C ASP A 37 -5.43 17.59 5.73
N LYS A 38 -6.65 17.97 6.15
CA LYS A 38 -6.96 19.35 6.55
C LYS A 38 -6.35 19.65 7.93
N GLY A 39 -5.39 20.58 7.97
CA GLY A 39 -4.73 21.03 9.20
C GLY A 39 -3.57 20.14 9.68
N CYS A 40 -3.25 19.05 8.97
CA CYS A 40 -2.10 18.21 9.28
C CYS A 40 -0.87 18.63 8.45
N HIS A 41 0.11 19.26 9.11
CA HIS A 41 1.36 19.68 8.45
C HIS A 41 2.45 18.60 8.45
N LYS A 42 2.40 17.62 9.37
CA LYS A 42 3.53 16.72 9.66
C LYS A 42 3.35 15.28 9.20
N TYR A 43 2.11 14.77 9.15
CA TYR A 43 1.82 13.38 8.80
C TYR A 43 0.62 13.34 7.85
N LYS A 44 0.84 12.95 6.59
CA LYS A 44 -0.22 12.93 5.58
C LYS A 44 -0.96 11.60 5.61
N THR A 45 -2.15 11.58 5.03
CA THR A 45 -2.97 10.36 4.86
C THR A 45 -2.20 9.26 4.12
N TYR A 46 -1.31 9.62 3.19
CA TYR A 46 -0.43 8.65 2.52
C TYR A 46 0.59 8.03 3.48
N ASP A 47 1.21 8.82 4.35
CA ASP A 47 2.20 8.31 5.32
C ASP A 47 1.51 7.39 6.34
N GLN A 48 0.28 7.73 6.75
CA GLN A 48 -0.57 6.85 7.56
C GLN A 48 -0.88 5.53 6.86
N LEU A 49 -1.25 5.57 5.57
CA LEU A 49 -1.51 4.37 4.77
C LEU A 49 -0.27 3.47 4.70
N VAL A 50 0.91 4.05 4.47
CA VAL A 50 2.18 3.31 4.44
C VAL A 50 2.48 2.69 5.79
N ALA A 51 2.33 3.45 6.89
CA ALA A 51 2.58 2.96 8.25
C ALA A 51 1.61 1.83 8.65
N LEU A 52 0.32 1.97 8.35
CA LEU A 52 -0.68 0.94 8.63
C LEU A 52 -0.44 -0.31 7.77
N SER A 53 -0.13 -0.14 6.48
CA SER A 53 0.23 -1.26 5.60
C SER A 53 1.48 -1.96 6.10
N PHE A 54 2.50 -1.22 6.54
CA PHE A 54 3.71 -1.80 7.12
C PHE A 54 3.41 -2.56 8.42
N GLY A 55 2.54 -2.03 9.29
CA GLY A 55 2.12 -2.69 10.52
C GLY A 55 1.36 -4.00 10.26
N GLN A 56 0.44 -4.02 9.28
CA GLN A 56 -0.28 -5.23 8.88
C GLN A 56 0.62 -6.25 8.18
N LEU A 57 1.60 -5.78 7.42
CA LEU A 57 2.62 -6.61 6.78
C LEU A 57 3.75 -7.02 7.73
N GLY A 58 3.76 -6.50 8.96
CA GLY A 58 4.71 -6.88 10.01
C GLY A 58 4.45 -8.32 10.44
N LYS A 59 5.16 -9.26 9.79
CA LYS A 59 5.13 -10.74 9.85
C LYS A 59 4.80 -11.42 8.51
N CYS A 60 4.43 -10.67 7.47
CA CYS A 60 4.24 -11.18 6.12
C CYS A 60 5.51 -10.96 5.30
N TYR A 61 6.32 -12.01 5.16
CA TYR A 61 7.60 -11.96 4.41
C TYR A 61 7.40 -12.19 2.91
N THR A 62 6.28 -12.82 2.53
CA THR A 62 5.94 -13.15 1.15
C THR A 62 4.51 -12.77 0.81
N LEU A 63 4.22 -12.59 -0.48
CA LEU A 63 2.85 -12.38 -0.97
C LEU A 63 1.92 -13.57 -0.71
N SER A 64 2.48 -14.75 -0.39
CA SER A 64 1.72 -15.94 -0.01
C SER A 64 1.15 -15.83 1.40
N ASP A 65 1.86 -15.16 2.32
CA ASP A 65 1.42 -14.98 3.72
C ASP A 65 0.19 -14.06 3.82
N ILE A 66 -0.04 -13.24 2.78
CA ILE A 66 -1.17 -12.29 2.70
C ILE A 66 -2.43 -12.98 2.14
N SER A 67 -2.28 -14.10 1.42
CA SER A 67 -3.34 -14.71 0.61
C SER A 67 -3.93 -15.98 1.25
N CYS A 68 -4.12 -15.96 2.57
CA CYS A 68 -4.84 -17.01 3.30
C CYS A 68 -6.30 -17.08 2.85
#